data_AF-A0A973CZC5-F1
#
_entry.id   AF-A0A973CZC5-F1
#
_cell.length_a   1.000
_cell.length_b   1.000
_cell.length_c   1.000
_cell.angle_alpha   90.00
_cell.angle_beta   90.00
_cell.angle_gamma   90.00
#
_symmetry.space_group_name_H-M   'P 1'
#
loop_
_entity.id
_entity.type
_entity.pdbx_description
1 polymer ?
#
loop_
_entity_poly.entity_id
_entity_poly.type
_entity_poly.pdbx_seq_one_letter_code
_entity_poly.pdbx_strand_id
1 'polypeptide(L)'
;MTTGTHPSVGAPASPSVWLYGRGVDLTLGYGLGYLVCVPLLVLLGAATDHEMWFPLATLALALVSATPHYGATLLRVYEERDERRKYAIFAVWITLVLAALFVVGLYDRWVGSALLTVYASWSPWHFSGQNYGVAMMYLRRNGIGVSTAAKRSLYASFVSSAVLAFVVIHNAGSSLLFAQGASDESHTFGILQLGIPAAVGVPLASALLLFWLGSVVRFFVLLAPRPKLGALLPVVCLIAIQSLWFLVPSMAGALSARYLLPPLPFAVVIISTAHSIQYLWVTSYYAGLSRSAARVPPFLGKCLLAGSAISVPALLFVPGLFGGSVPNSAGIFVLSFSIVNIHHFILDGAIWKLRDGRVARALLRAQPETPDTGPVLEPRRRWLRPVLLGIGAVGFTANLAVMGFMSQSGLEATALHTTTKRLAWLGRDTPQMWTMTAAQLEQAGHVDAAIDAWRSSLGPGDPPLVNANRLAWLLINHRADDPESLREATALATYLTEQMGNERAEGLQTLAAAHFTAERYGLAIEAAGRAFSVVLANGNPRRIQQVKNQLRSYRAAAQRAGHVQPR
;
A
#
# COMPACT_ATOMS: atom_id res chain seq x y z
N MET A 1 13.84 41.78 63.90
CA MET A 1 12.89 41.93 62.78
C MET A 1 13.68 41.91 61.49
N THR A 2 13.79 40.76 60.84
CA THR A 2 14.43 40.58 59.53
C THR A 2 13.33 40.25 58.52
N THR A 3 13.00 41.23 57.68
CA THR A 3 12.00 41.09 56.61
C THR A 3 12.59 40.24 55.48
N GLY A 4 12.28 38.95 55.48
CA GLY A 4 12.59 38.04 54.38
C GLY A 4 11.74 38.36 53.16
N THR A 5 12.39 38.84 52.10
CA THR A 5 11.81 38.99 50.77
C THR A 5 11.61 37.60 50.16
N HIS A 6 10.37 37.11 50.15
CA HIS A 6 10.03 35.92 49.38
C HIS A 6 10.27 36.21 47.89
N PRO A 7 11.04 35.37 47.17
CA PRO A 7 11.16 35.51 45.73
C PRO A 7 9.77 35.38 45.12
N SER A 8 9.37 36.41 44.36
CA SER A 8 8.14 36.38 43.59
C SER A 8 8.21 35.19 42.63
N VAL A 9 7.36 34.19 42.88
CA VAL A 9 7.14 33.09 41.94
C VAL A 9 6.61 33.73 40.66
N GLY A 10 7.49 33.85 39.66
CA GLY A 10 7.13 34.45 38.37
C GLY A 10 5.89 33.77 37.82
N ALA A 11 4.93 34.57 37.34
CA ALA A 11 3.72 34.07 36.72
C ALA A 11 4.09 33.05 35.62
N PRO A 12 3.45 31.87 35.57
CA PRO A 12 3.79 30.86 34.58
C PRO A 12 3.61 31.45 33.19
N ALA A 13 4.66 31.35 32.36
CA ALA A 13 4.61 31.81 30.98
C ALA A 13 3.40 31.18 30.26
N SER A 14 2.61 32.00 29.59
CA SER A 14 1.47 31.53 28.81
C SER A 14 1.92 30.44 27.85
N PRO A 15 1.25 29.27 27.82
CA PRO A 15 1.68 28.16 26.98
C PRO A 15 1.71 28.61 25.52
N SER A 16 2.83 28.34 24.84
CA SER A 16 3.00 28.64 23.41
C SER A 16 1.85 28.05 22.60
N VAL A 17 1.26 28.84 21.69
CA VAL A 17 0.22 28.36 20.77
C VAL A 17 0.74 27.18 19.93
N TRP A 18 2.02 27.23 19.57
CA TRP A 18 2.73 26.23 18.76
C TRP A 18 3.31 25.10 19.63
N LEU A 19 3.32 23.88 19.10
CA LEU A 19 3.93 22.71 19.72
C LEU A 19 5.46 22.80 19.65
N TYR A 20 6.02 22.92 18.45
CA TYR A 20 7.47 23.04 18.25
C TYR A 20 7.90 24.42 17.75
N GLY A 21 6.97 25.17 17.16
CA GLY A 21 7.21 26.50 16.63
C GLY A 21 6.45 26.73 15.33
N ARG A 22 6.22 27.98 14.96
CA ARG A 22 5.37 28.36 13.81
C ARG A 22 5.79 27.68 12.51
N GLY A 23 7.10 27.62 12.21
CA GLY A 23 7.61 27.03 10.98
C GLY A 23 7.32 25.53 10.89
N VAL A 24 7.81 24.75 11.86
CA VAL A 24 7.64 23.29 11.94
C VAL A 24 6.17 22.90 11.96
N ASP A 25 5.37 23.58 12.79
CA ASP A 25 3.95 23.26 12.93
C ASP A 25 3.17 23.59 11.65
N LEU A 26 3.44 24.71 10.97
CA LEU A 26 2.76 25.03 9.70
C LEU A 26 3.14 24.04 8.59
N THR A 27 4.42 23.69 8.46
CA THR A 27 4.89 22.84 7.37
C THR A 27 4.49 21.38 7.57
N LEU A 28 4.75 20.81 8.76
CA LEU A 28 4.56 19.38 9.04
C LEU A 28 3.23 19.07 9.73
N GLY A 29 2.75 19.95 10.62
CA GLY A 29 1.53 19.72 11.40
C GLY A 29 0.27 20.13 10.65
N TYR A 30 0.18 21.39 10.23
CA TYR A 30 -1.02 21.96 9.62
C TYR A 30 -1.06 21.81 8.10
N GLY A 31 0.05 21.37 7.51
CA GLY A 31 0.09 20.83 6.16
C GLY A 31 0.37 21.80 5.03
N LEU A 32 0.93 22.98 5.34
CA LEU A 32 1.37 23.92 4.32
C LEU A 32 2.45 23.31 3.40
N GLY A 33 3.35 22.48 3.95
CA GLY A 33 4.36 21.79 3.15
C GLY A 33 3.72 20.82 2.15
N TYR A 34 2.72 20.07 2.59
CA TYR A 34 2.02 19.11 1.75
C TYR A 34 1.22 19.80 0.62
N LEU A 35 0.62 20.96 0.88
CA LEU A 35 -0.07 21.74 -0.16
C LEU A 35 0.84 22.14 -1.33
N VAL A 36 2.16 22.22 -1.10
CA VAL A 36 3.16 22.50 -2.14
C VAL A 36 3.72 21.22 -2.73
N CYS A 37 4.13 20.28 -1.87
CA CYS A 37 4.80 19.06 -2.31
C CYS A 37 3.88 18.15 -3.12
N VAL A 38 2.61 18.03 -2.75
CA VAL A 38 1.68 17.09 -3.41
C VAL A 38 1.42 17.49 -4.87
N PRO A 39 1.03 18.74 -5.20
CA PRO A 39 0.90 19.15 -6.60
C PRO A 39 2.22 19.04 -7.38
N LEU A 40 3.35 19.41 -6.77
CA LEU A 40 4.65 19.31 -7.42
C LEU A 40 4.99 17.86 -7.80
N LEU A 41 4.73 16.92 -6.91
CA LEU A 41 5.01 15.52 -7.17
C LEU A 41 4.04 14.92 -8.20
N VAL A 42 2.78 15.36 -8.23
CA VAL A 42 1.83 15.00 -9.30
C VAL A 42 2.32 15.53 -10.65
N LEU A 43 2.77 16.78 -10.72
CA LEU A 43 3.34 17.38 -11.94
C LEU A 43 4.61 16.65 -12.38
N LEU A 44 5.50 16.33 -11.44
CA LEU A 44 6.74 15.61 -11.71
C LEU A 44 6.45 14.19 -12.23
N GLY A 45 5.49 13.48 -11.62
CA GLY A 45 5.06 12.15 -12.07
C GLY A 45 4.46 12.17 -13.47
N ALA A 46 3.67 13.20 -13.80
CA ALA A 46 3.13 13.39 -15.14
C ALA A 46 4.20 13.72 -16.19
N ALA A 47 5.30 14.38 -15.79
CA ALA A 47 6.33 14.85 -16.70
C ALA A 47 7.40 13.79 -17.06
N THR A 48 7.44 12.66 -16.35
CA THR A 48 8.63 11.80 -16.36
C THR A 48 8.39 10.34 -16.73
N ASP A 49 7.17 9.91 -17.03
CA ASP A 49 6.84 8.60 -17.63
C ASP A 49 7.42 7.35 -16.91
N HIS A 50 7.82 7.48 -15.64
CA HIS A 50 8.72 6.51 -15.02
C HIS A 50 8.06 5.68 -13.92
N GLU A 51 7.70 4.44 -14.25
CA GLU A 51 7.22 3.42 -13.31
C GLU A 51 8.24 3.03 -12.20
N MET A 52 9.53 3.37 -12.33
CA MET A 52 10.61 2.78 -11.51
C MET A 52 10.98 3.48 -10.20
N TRP A 53 10.85 4.80 -10.03
CA TRP A 53 11.19 5.45 -8.74
C TRP A 53 10.02 5.46 -7.75
N PHE A 54 8.81 5.18 -8.23
CA PHE A 54 7.61 5.14 -7.38
C PHE A 54 7.67 4.06 -6.29
N PRO A 55 8.12 2.81 -6.54
CA PRO A 55 8.14 1.78 -5.51
C PRO A 55 9.17 2.07 -4.39
N LEU A 56 10.40 2.45 -4.76
CA LEU A 56 11.45 2.72 -3.77
C LEU A 56 11.11 3.94 -2.90
N ALA A 57 10.64 5.03 -3.52
CA ALA A 57 10.19 6.20 -2.77
C ALA A 57 9.01 5.86 -1.85
N THR A 58 8.05 5.07 -2.32
CA THR A 58 6.92 4.61 -1.51
C THR A 58 7.37 3.79 -0.31
N LEU A 59 8.25 2.81 -0.51
CA LEU A 59 8.79 1.99 0.57
C LEU A 59 9.59 2.82 1.57
N ALA A 60 10.42 3.75 1.09
CA ALA A 60 11.18 4.65 1.93
C ALA A 60 10.25 5.53 2.79
N LEU A 61 9.23 6.15 2.17
CA LEU A 61 8.23 6.95 2.88
C LEU A 61 7.47 6.11 3.92
N ALA A 62 7.05 4.90 3.56
CA ALA A 62 6.39 3.98 4.48
C ALA A 62 7.30 3.59 5.66
N LEU A 63 8.61 3.40 5.42
CA LEU A 63 9.57 3.05 6.46
C LEU A 63 9.84 4.21 7.41
N VAL A 64 10.01 5.43 6.90
CA VAL A 64 10.39 6.60 7.73
C VAL A 64 9.20 7.31 8.37
N SER A 65 7.97 7.12 7.87
CA SER A 65 6.76 7.77 8.38
C SER A 65 5.71 6.79 8.89
N ALA A 66 5.14 5.95 8.02
CA ALA A 66 4.04 5.06 8.38
C ALA A 66 4.44 4.03 9.44
N THR A 67 5.63 3.44 9.31
CA THR A 67 6.13 2.44 10.26
C THR A 67 6.28 3.02 11.67
N PRO A 68 7.02 4.13 11.90
CA PRO A 68 7.05 4.74 13.22
C PRO A 68 5.69 5.26 13.67
N HIS A 69 4.80 5.69 12.78
CA HIS A 69 3.43 6.08 13.14
C HIS A 69 2.64 4.93 13.79
N TYR A 70 2.62 3.75 13.16
CA TYR A 70 2.03 2.56 13.78
C TYR A 70 2.72 2.22 15.12
N GLY A 71 4.05 2.33 15.17
CA GLY A 71 4.81 2.13 16.39
C GLY A 71 4.43 3.08 17.51
N ALA A 72 4.21 4.36 17.22
CA ALA A 72 3.78 5.36 18.19
C ALA A 72 2.40 5.01 18.78
N THR A 73 1.48 4.54 17.93
CA THR A 73 0.17 4.01 18.37
C THR A 73 0.35 2.83 19.34
N LEU A 74 1.18 1.86 18.98
CA LEU A 74 1.46 0.69 19.82
C LEU A 74 2.10 1.09 21.14
N LEU A 75 3.11 1.96 21.13
CA LEU A 75 3.77 2.39 22.36
C LEU A 75 2.78 3.09 23.30
N ARG A 76 1.85 3.87 22.78
CA ARG A 76 0.85 4.56 23.61
C ARG A 76 -0.06 3.59 24.37
N VAL A 77 -0.40 2.46 23.76
CA VAL A 77 -1.30 1.46 24.33
C VAL A 77 -0.55 0.43 25.17
N TYR A 78 0.60 -0.04 24.68
CA TYR A 78 1.29 -1.21 25.20
C TYR A 78 2.43 -0.89 26.17
N GLU A 79 2.92 0.35 26.24
CA GLU A 79 4.06 0.67 27.10
C GLU A 79 3.69 0.69 28.59
N GLU A 80 2.60 1.37 28.94
CA GLU A 80 2.13 1.51 30.33
C GLU A 80 1.11 0.44 30.70
N ARG A 81 1.21 -0.09 31.92
CA ARG A 81 0.33 -1.17 32.39
C ARG A 81 -1.13 -0.75 32.47
N ASP A 82 -1.37 0.49 32.88
CA ASP A 82 -2.73 0.99 33.06
C ASP A 82 -3.39 1.28 31.72
N GLU A 83 -2.64 1.79 30.74
CA GLU A 83 -3.13 1.93 29.35
C GLU A 83 -3.44 0.55 28.73
N ARG A 84 -2.59 -0.47 28.96
CA ARG A 84 -2.88 -1.85 28.51
C ARG A 84 -4.20 -2.39 29.06
N ARG A 85 -4.48 -2.14 30.33
CA ARG A 85 -5.74 -2.57 30.98
C ARG A 85 -6.92 -1.79 30.44
N LYS A 86 -6.81 -0.47 30.34
CA LYS A 86 -7.84 0.44 29.84
C LYS A 86 -8.25 0.10 28.41
N TYR A 87 -7.29 -0.26 27.56
CA TYR A 87 -7.55 -0.55 26.14
C TYR A 87 -7.58 -2.04 25.82
N ALA A 88 -7.69 -2.95 26.79
CA ALA A 88 -7.61 -4.39 26.57
C ALA A 88 -8.61 -4.92 25.51
N ILE A 89 -9.82 -4.35 25.45
CA ILE A 89 -10.81 -4.66 24.40
C ILE A 89 -10.23 -4.41 23.00
N PHE A 90 -9.66 -3.23 22.79
CA PHE A 90 -9.14 -2.83 21.49
C PHE A 90 -7.78 -3.49 21.18
N ALA A 91 -6.92 -3.62 22.18
CA ALA A 91 -5.57 -4.12 22.05
C ALA A 91 -5.48 -5.64 21.96
N VAL A 92 -6.32 -6.38 22.69
CA VAL A 92 -6.25 -7.85 22.74
C VAL A 92 -7.39 -8.46 21.95
N TRP A 93 -8.63 -8.20 22.36
CA TRP A 93 -9.79 -8.92 21.82
C TRP A 93 -10.05 -8.59 20.34
N ILE A 94 -10.01 -7.31 19.97
CA ILE A 94 -10.15 -6.92 18.56
C ILE A 94 -8.95 -7.42 17.73
N THR A 95 -7.73 -7.41 18.27
CA THR A 95 -6.57 -8.01 17.59
C THR A 95 -6.78 -9.49 17.30
N LEU A 96 -7.31 -10.26 18.26
CA LEU A 96 -7.60 -11.69 18.06
C LEU A 96 -8.69 -11.91 17.00
N VAL A 97 -9.75 -11.10 17.01
CA VAL A 97 -10.81 -11.14 15.99
C VAL A 97 -10.24 -10.83 14.61
N LEU A 98 -9.44 -9.78 14.49
CA LEU A 98 -8.83 -9.38 13.23
C LEU A 98 -7.80 -10.41 12.75
N ALA A 99 -7.05 -11.04 13.65
CA ALA A 99 -6.16 -12.15 13.31
C ALA A 99 -6.93 -13.39 12.82
N ALA A 100 -8.07 -13.71 13.43
CA ALA A 100 -8.94 -14.79 12.94
C ALA A 100 -9.50 -14.46 11.55
N LEU A 101 -9.98 -13.23 11.35
CA LEU A 101 -10.47 -12.76 10.04
C LEU A 101 -9.35 -12.72 8.99
N PHE A 102 -8.12 -12.40 9.37
CA PHE A 102 -6.94 -12.51 8.50
C PHE A 102 -6.79 -13.92 7.98
N VAL A 103 -6.73 -14.90 8.90
CA VAL A 103 -6.55 -16.31 8.55
C VAL A 103 -7.70 -16.77 7.65
N VAL A 104 -8.96 -16.48 8.00
CA VAL A 104 -10.11 -16.82 7.15
C VAL A 104 -9.99 -16.17 5.77
N GLY A 105 -9.57 -14.90 5.70
CA GLY A 105 -9.35 -14.18 4.44
C GLY A 105 -8.25 -14.76 3.56
N LEU A 106 -7.31 -15.55 4.10
CA LEU A 106 -6.32 -16.31 3.32
C LEU A 106 -6.92 -17.54 2.60
N TYR A 107 -8.12 -17.96 2.97
CA TYR A 107 -8.84 -19.09 2.39
C TYR A 107 -10.12 -18.68 1.68
N ASP A 108 -10.73 -17.57 2.09
CA ASP A 108 -11.97 -17.05 1.58
C ASP A 108 -11.76 -15.67 0.94
N ARG A 109 -11.85 -15.64 -0.40
CA ARG A 109 -11.68 -14.41 -1.20
C ARG A 109 -12.71 -13.34 -0.85
N TRP A 110 -13.92 -13.72 -0.45
CA TRP A 110 -14.97 -12.77 -0.07
C TRP A 110 -14.62 -12.10 1.26
N VAL A 111 -14.17 -12.86 2.25
CA VAL A 111 -13.73 -12.30 3.55
C VAL A 111 -12.53 -11.37 3.37
N GLY A 112 -11.53 -11.78 2.58
CA GLY A 112 -10.38 -10.92 2.30
C GLY A 112 -10.78 -9.62 1.55
N SER A 113 -11.69 -9.73 0.58
CA SER A 113 -12.26 -8.59 -0.15
C SER A 113 -13.09 -7.67 0.76
N ALA A 114 -13.83 -8.24 1.71
CA ALA A 114 -14.60 -7.48 2.70
C ALA A 114 -13.68 -6.69 3.64
N LEU A 115 -12.60 -7.30 4.13
CA LEU A 115 -11.61 -6.61 4.95
C LEU A 115 -10.93 -5.46 4.20
N LEU A 116 -10.53 -5.70 2.96
CA LEU A 116 -9.98 -4.68 2.07
C LEU A 116 -10.98 -3.51 1.88
N THR A 117 -12.26 -3.84 1.67
CA THR A 117 -13.34 -2.86 1.51
C THR A 117 -13.53 -2.02 2.77
N VAL A 118 -13.60 -2.66 3.94
CA VAL A 118 -13.72 -1.96 5.22
C VAL A 118 -12.54 -1.01 5.42
N TYR A 119 -11.32 -1.47 5.16
CA TYR A 119 -10.13 -0.64 5.22
C TYR A 119 -10.22 0.58 4.29
N ALA A 120 -10.49 0.36 3.00
CA ALA A 120 -10.55 1.42 1.99
C ALA A 120 -11.65 2.44 2.30
N SER A 121 -12.83 1.97 2.69
CA SER A 121 -13.99 2.83 3.00
C SER A 121 -13.85 3.59 4.31
N TRP A 122 -13.11 3.05 5.29
CA TRP A 122 -12.86 3.71 6.57
C TRP A 122 -11.69 4.73 6.48
N SER A 123 -10.72 4.52 5.60
CA SER A 123 -9.54 5.40 5.50
C SER A 123 -9.89 6.90 5.40
N PRO A 124 -10.82 7.35 4.53
CA PRO A 124 -11.22 8.75 4.47
C PRO A 124 -11.76 9.30 5.79
N TRP A 125 -12.60 8.51 6.48
CA TRP A 125 -13.15 8.88 7.77
C TRP A 125 -12.06 9.05 8.84
N HIS A 126 -11.11 8.11 8.86
CA HIS A 126 -10.01 8.14 9.84
C HIS A 126 -9.14 9.39 9.65
N PHE A 127 -8.72 9.69 8.41
CA PHE A 127 -7.91 10.88 8.12
C PHE A 127 -8.68 12.19 8.38
N SER A 128 -9.99 12.24 8.04
CA SER A 128 -10.88 13.35 8.40
C SER A 128 -10.95 13.60 9.91
N GLY A 129 -11.06 12.53 10.70
CA GLY A 129 -11.12 12.61 12.16
C GLY A 129 -9.87 13.25 12.76
N GLN A 130 -8.69 12.88 12.26
CA GLN A 130 -7.43 13.49 12.67
C GLN A 130 -7.36 14.97 12.32
N ASN A 131 -7.59 15.35 11.06
CA ASN A 131 -7.51 16.76 10.65
C ASN A 131 -8.50 17.64 11.42
N TYR A 132 -9.71 17.17 11.66
CA TYR A 132 -10.68 17.83 12.54
C TYR A 132 -10.14 18.00 13.98
N GLY A 133 -9.58 16.94 14.54
CA GLY A 133 -8.98 16.96 15.88
C GLY A 133 -7.85 17.97 16.00
N VAL A 134 -6.93 18.00 15.03
CA VAL A 134 -5.80 18.94 14.98
C VAL A 134 -6.30 20.38 14.80
N ALA A 135 -7.31 20.62 13.96
CA ALA A 135 -7.91 21.95 13.80
C ALA A 135 -8.52 22.45 15.12
N MET A 136 -9.28 21.61 15.82
CA MET A 136 -9.88 21.94 17.10
C MET A 136 -8.84 22.12 18.21
N MET A 137 -7.77 21.32 18.22
CA MET A 137 -6.63 21.47 19.12
C MET A 137 -5.99 22.85 18.94
N TYR A 138 -5.66 23.22 17.70
CA TYR A 138 -5.05 24.52 17.41
C TYR A 138 -5.95 25.69 17.81
N LEU A 139 -7.23 25.68 17.41
CA LEU A 139 -8.17 26.74 17.78
C LEU A 139 -8.23 26.95 19.30
N ARG A 140 -8.24 25.86 20.07
CA ARG A 140 -8.22 25.92 21.54
C ARG A 140 -6.91 26.44 22.11
N ARG A 141 -5.77 25.97 21.61
CA ARG A 141 -4.43 26.46 22.02
C ARG A 141 -4.24 27.94 21.70
N ASN A 142 -4.85 28.41 20.62
CA ASN A 142 -4.81 29.81 20.20
C ASN A 142 -5.86 30.68 20.93
N GLY A 143 -6.56 30.15 21.93
CA GLY A 143 -7.56 30.89 22.70
C GLY A 143 -8.82 31.26 21.91
N ILE A 144 -9.04 30.67 20.73
CA ILE A 144 -10.18 31.00 19.87
C ILE A 144 -11.42 30.25 20.37
N GLY A 145 -12.39 30.99 20.89
CA GLY A 145 -13.69 30.47 21.30
C GLY A 145 -14.49 29.96 20.10
N VAL A 146 -14.70 28.64 20.04
CA VAL A 146 -15.50 27.99 19.00
C VAL A 146 -16.88 27.67 19.55
N SER A 147 -17.92 28.34 19.05
CA SER A 147 -19.31 28.04 19.42
C SER A 147 -19.70 26.61 19.00
N THR A 148 -20.72 26.04 19.64
CA THR A 148 -21.25 24.71 19.28
C THR A 148 -21.64 24.64 17.81
N ALA A 149 -22.24 25.71 17.27
CA ALA A 149 -22.60 25.80 15.85
C ALA A 149 -21.36 25.80 14.95
N ALA A 150 -20.34 26.62 15.23
CA ALA A 150 -19.10 26.63 14.45
C ALA A 150 -18.40 25.28 14.49
N LYS A 151 -18.32 24.65 15.67
CA LYS A 151 -17.76 23.32 15.86
C LYS A 151 -18.48 22.27 14.99
N ARG A 152 -19.81 22.31 14.95
CA ARG A 152 -20.63 21.39 14.13
C ARG A 152 -20.43 21.64 12.63
N SER A 153 -20.36 22.90 12.20
CA SER A 153 -20.08 23.25 10.80
C SER A 153 -18.71 22.75 10.34
N LEU A 154 -17.67 22.95 11.16
CA LEU A 154 -16.34 22.41 10.86
C LEU A 154 -16.36 20.88 10.83
N TYR A 155 -17.01 20.23 11.79
CA TYR A 155 -17.14 18.78 11.78
C TYR A 155 -17.86 18.26 10.52
N ALA A 156 -18.95 18.92 10.14
CA ALA A 156 -19.74 18.57 8.96
C ALA A 156 -18.90 18.64 7.67
N SER A 157 -17.98 19.60 7.52
CA SER A 157 -17.10 19.65 6.34
C SER A 157 -16.11 18.48 6.29
N PHE A 158 -15.51 18.08 7.42
CA PHE A 158 -14.64 16.90 7.44
C PHE A 158 -15.42 15.60 7.16
N VAL A 159 -16.62 15.46 7.73
CA VAL A 159 -17.48 14.30 7.49
C VAL A 159 -17.93 14.22 6.04
N SER A 160 -18.41 15.32 5.45
CA SER A 160 -18.91 15.30 4.08
C SER A 160 -17.80 15.00 3.07
N SER A 161 -16.56 15.42 3.33
CA SER A 161 -15.42 15.03 2.49
C SER A 161 -15.12 13.53 2.54
N ALA A 162 -15.28 12.88 3.70
CA ALA A 162 -15.12 11.43 3.83
C ALA A 162 -16.27 10.67 3.17
N VAL A 163 -17.51 11.14 3.33
CA VAL A 163 -18.70 10.54 2.69
C VAL A 163 -18.61 10.66 1.17
N LEU A 164 -18.10 11.78 0.65
CA LEU A 164 -17.86 11.95 -0.78
C LEU A 164 -16.88 10.91 -1.32
N ALA A 165 -15.74 10.71 -0.64
CA ALA A 165 -14.78 9.68 -1.03
C ALA A 165 -15.42 8.27 -0.99
N PHE A 166 -16.22 7.97 0.04
CA PHE A 166 -16.97 6.73 0.14
C PHE A 166 -17.90 6.51 -1.06
N VAL A 167 -18.67 7.53 -1.47
CA VAL A 167 -19.56 7.45 -2.64
C VAL A 167 -18.78 7.13 -3.91
N VAL A 168 -17.60 7.72 -4.09
CA VAL A 168 -16.74 7.45 -5.26
C VAL A 168 -16.13 6.05 -5.23
N ILE A 169 -15.69 5.58 -4.07
CA ILE A 169 -15.16 4.21 -3.85
C ILE A 169 -16.22 3.16 -4.24
N HIS A 170 -17.49 3.39 -3.91
CA HIS A 170 -18.57 2.43 -4.11
C HIS A 170 -19.40 2.63 -5.39
N ASN A 171 -18.93 3.45 -6.33
CA ASN A 171 -19.57 3.64 -7.63
C ASN A 171 -19.39 2.41 -8.54
N ALA A 172 -20.42 2.07 -9.33
CA ALA A 172 -20.45 0.88 -10.20
C ALA A 172 -19.35 0.84 -11.28
N GLY A 173 -18.74 1.99 -11.60
CA GLY A 173 -17.62 2.09 -12.56
C GLY A 173 -16.27 2.44 -11.93
N SER A 174 -16.16 2.38 -10.60
CA SER A 174 -14.90 2.67 -9.92
C SER A 174 -13.95 1.48 -10.09
N SER A 175 -12.70 1.73 -10.46
CA SER A 175 -11.62 0.75 -10.29
C SER A 175 -10.66 1.31 -9.24
N LEU A 176 -10.51 0.57 -8.13
CA LEU A 176 -9.69 1.04 -7.03
C LEU A 176 -8.24 0.63 -7.22
N LEU A 177 -7.45 1.56 -7.76
CA LEU A 177 -5.98 1.60 -7.62
C LEU A 177 -5.52 2.01 -6.20
N PHE A 178 -6.42 2.01 -5.20
CA PHE A 178 -6.15 2.53 -3.85
C PHE A 178 -5.46 1.52 -2.91
N ALA A 179 -5.37 0.24 -3.28
CA ALA A 179 -4.60 -0.73 -2.51
C ALA A 179 -3.16 -0.77 -3.05
N GLN A 180 -2.16 -0.46 -2.23
CA GLN A 180 -0.76 -0.69 -2.59
C GLN A 180 -0.57 -2.15 -3.01
N GLY A 181 -0.13 -2.39 -4.25
CA GLY A 181 0.03 -3.74 -4.82
C GLY A 181 -1.10 -4.23 -5.71
N ALA A 182 -2.11 -3.40 -6.01
CA ALA A 182 -3.16 -3.69 -6.98
C ALA A 182 -2.69 -3.34 -8.42
N SER A 183 -1.99 -4.25 -9.08
CA SER A 183 -1.88 -4.24 -10.56
C SER A 183 -2.89 -5.21 -11.17
N ASP A 184 -3.43 -4.84 -12.33
CA ASP A 184 -4.61 -5.45 -12.99
C ASP A 184 -4.50 -6.96 -13.29
N GLU A 185 -3.31 -7.54 -13.24
CA GLU A 185 -3.08 -8.91 -13.73
C GLU A 185 -3.22 -10.02 -12.67
N SER A 186 -3.48 -9.71 -11.38
CA SER A 186 -3.50 -10.76 -10.34
C SER A 186 -4.43 -10.54 -9.12
N HIS A 187 -5.59 -9.90 -9.30
CA HIS A 187 -6.48 -9.58 -8.18
C HIS A 187 -7.06 -10.81 -7.46
N THR A 188 -6.42 -11.25 -6.39
CA THR A 188 -6.99 -12.24 -5.46
C THR A 188 -8.12 -11.63 -4.61
N PHE A 189 -8.02 -10.32 -4.31
CA PHE A 189 -9.03 -9.57 -3.56
C PHE A 189 -9.49 -8.34 -4.35
N GLY A 190 -10.80 -8.08 -4.32
CA GLY A 190 -11.42 -6.91 -4.92
C GLY A 190 -12.13 -6.06 -3.87
N ILE A 191 -12.50 -4.83 -4.23
CA ILE A 191 -13.38 -4.02 -3.39
C ILE A 191 -14.82 -4.44 -3.65
N LEU A 192 -15.54 -4.79 -2.59
CA LEU A 192 -16.97 -5.09 -2.62
C LEU A 192 -17.73 -3.76 -2.72
N GLN A 193 -18.01 -3.36 -3.96
CA GLN A 193 -18.71 -2.11 -4.25
C GLN A 193 -20.21 -2.23 -3.95
N LEU A 194 -20.82 -1.11 -3.56
CA LEU A 194 -22.28 -1.04 -3.45
C LEU A 194 -22.95 -0.92 -4.83
N GLY A 195 -22.17 -0.65 -5.89
CA GLY A 195 -22.67 -0.51 -7.24
C GLY A 195 -23.50 0.76 -7.44
N ILE A 196 -23.13 1.88 -6.81
CA ILE A 196 -23.86 3.15 -6.95
C ILE A 196 -23.83 3.57 -8.43
N PRO A 197 -24.98 3.65 -9.12
CA PRO A 197 -25.00 4.02 -10.54
C PRO A 197 -24.52 5.46 -10.74
N ALA A 198 -23.82 5.75 -11.84
CA ALA A 198 -23.32 7.10 -12.14
C ALA A 198 -24.42 8.18 -12.11
N ALA A 199 -25.63 7.83 -12.57
CA ALA A 199 -26.81 8.70 -12.54
C ALA A 199 -27.22 9.13 -11.12
N VAL A 200 -26.84 8.36 -10.08
CA VAL A 200 -27.07 8.69 -8.66
C VAL A 200 -25.80 9.26 -8.03
N GLY A 201 -24.64 8.64 -8.32
CA GLY A 201 -23.36 8.99 -7.74
C GLY A 201 -22.91 10.42 -8.06
N VAL A 202 -23.08 10.89 -9.31
CA VAL A 202 -22.65 12.23 -9.72
C VAL A 202 -23.50 13.35 -9.09
N PRO A 203 -24.85 13.28 -9.09
CA PRO A 203 -25.66 14.26 -8.36
C PRO A 203 -25.40 14.24 -6.84
N LEU A 204 -25.25 13.05 -6.24
CA LEU A 204 -24.94 12.94 -4.82
C LEU A 204 -23.58 13.55 -4.48
N ALA A 205 -22.55 13.29 -5.29
CA ALA A 205 -21.24 13.89 -5.14
C ALA A 205 -21.30 15.43 -5.21
N SER A 206 -22.03 15.97 -6.19
CA SER A 206 -22.26 17.42 -6.34
C SER A 206 -23.00 18.01 -5.14
N ALA A 207 -24.02 17.33 -4.62
CA ALA A 207 -24.75 17.77 -3.43
C ALA A 207 -23.84 17.78 -2.18
N LEU A 208 -23.01 16.76 -2.00
CA LEU A 208 -22.03 16.67 -0.91
C LEU A 208 -20.96 17.77 -1.02
N LEU A 209 -20.52 18.13 -2.24
CA LEU A 209 -19.61 19.25 -2.47
C LEU A 209 -20.25 20.58 -2.06
N LEU A 210 -21.49 20.85 -2.47
CA LEU A 210 -22.21 22.07 -2.08
C LEU A 210 -22.43 22.13 -0.56
N PHE A 211 -22.78 21.00 0.06
CA PHE A 211 -22.92 20.90 1.51
C PHE A 211 -21.59 21.14 2.23
N TRP A 212 -20.48 20.62 1.70
CA TRP A 212 -19.14 20.88 2.19
C TRP A 212 -18.80 22.38 2.13
N LEU A 213 -19.01 23.02 0.98
CA LEU A 213 -18.77 24.45 0.78
C LEU A 213 -19.60 25.30 1.76
N GLY A 214 -20.89 25.01 1.86
CA GLY A 214 -21.78 25.69 2.81
C GLY A 214 -21.35 25.52 4.27
N SER A 215 -20.85 24.34 4.64
CA SER A 215 -20.34 24.05 5.98
C SER A 215 -19.07 24.85 6.30
N VAL A 216 -18.14 24.94 5.34
CA VAL A 216 -16.90 25.73 5.46
C VAL A 216 -17.22 27.22 5.56
N VAL A 217 -18.05 27.75 4.66
CA VAL A 217 -18.48 29.17 4.69
C VAL A 217 -19.15 29.50 6.01
N ARG A 218 -20.11 28.66 6.44
CA ARG A 218 -20.80 28.86 7.73
C ARG A 218 -19.83 28.83 8.91
N PHE A 219 -18.83 27.95 8.91
CA PHE A 219 -17.81 27.92 9.95
C PHE A 219 -17.04 29.24 10.03
N PHE A 220 -16.57 29.78 8.91
CA PHE A 220 -15.85 31.04 8.88
C PHE A 220 -16.73 32.24 9.23
N VAL A 221 -17.99 32.30 8.78
CA VAL A 221 -18.95 33.35 9.17
C VAL A 221 -19.17 33.36 10.68
N LEU A 222 -19.30 32.20 11.31
CA LEU A 222 -19.48 32.08 12.77
C LEU A 222 -18.21 32.42 13.58
N LEU A 223 -17.05 32.49 12.91
CA LEU A 223 -15.75 32.85 13.49
C LEU A 223 -15.31 34.29 13.18
N ALA A 224 -15.80 34.89 12.09
CA ALA A 224 -15.38 36.20 11.56
C ALA A 224 -15.28 37.32 12.61
N PRO A 225 -16.13 37.41 13.66
CA PRO A 225 -16.01 38.47 14.65
C PRO A 225 -14.79 38.36 15.59
N ARG A 226 -14.04 37.25 15.59
CA ARG A 226 -13.13 36.93 16.71
C ARG A 226 -11.63 37.03 16.41
N PRO A 227 -11.05 36.36 15.39
CA PRO A 227 -9.60 36.31 15.23
C PRO A 227 -9.09 37.10 14.00
N LYS A 228 -7.84 37.59 14.07
CA LYS A 228 -7.11 38.07 12.89
C LYS A 228 -6.96 36.94 11.87
N LEU A 229 -7.03 37.23 10.57
CA LEU A 229 -6.98 36.20 9.50
C LEU A 229 -5.78 35.24 9.63
N GLY A 230 -4.61 35.76 10.02
CA GLY A 230 -3.40 34.93 10.24
C GLY A 230 -3.53 33.89 11.36
N ALA A 231 -4.43 34.09 12.32
CA ALA A 231 -4.72 33.15 13.39
C ALA A 231 -5.63 31.99 12.95
N LEU A 232 -6.16 32.03 11.72
CA LEU A 232 -6.94 30.94 11.11
C LEU A 232 -6.14 30.16 10.08
N LEU A 233 -4.93 30.61 9.71
CA LEU A 233 -4.11 30.00 8.66
C LEU A 233 -3.93 28.48 8.85
N PRO A 234 -3.57 27.95 10.04
CA PRO A 234 -3.52 26.50 10.28
C PRO A 234 -4.81 25.74 9.94
N VAL A 235 -5.96 26.31 10.28
CA VAL A 235 -7.25 25.67 10.01
C VAL A 235 -7.57 25.71 8.52
N VAL A 236 -7.24 26.82 7.84
CA VAL A 236 -7.36 26.93 6.38
C VAL A 236 -6.48 25.90 5.68
N CYS A 237 -5.22 25.73 6.13
CA CYS A 237 -4.33 24.71 5.58
C CYS A 237 -4.89 23.29 5.76
N LEU A 238 -5.45 22.97 6.93
CA LEU A 238 -6.07 21.67 7.20
C LEU A 238 -7.33 21.42 6.36
N ILE A 239 -8.15 22.44 6.11
CA ILE A 239 -9.30 22.32 5.20
C ILE A 239 -8.82 22.15 3.76
N ALA A 240 -7.82 22.91 3.33
CA ALA A 240 -7.28 22.83 1.96
C ALA A 240 -6.64 21.48 1.68
N ILE A 241 -5.86 20.92 2.62
CA ILE A 241 -5.24 19.61 2.44
C ILE A 241 -6.28 18.50 2.45
N GLN A 242 -7.31 18.60 3.30
CA GLN A 242 -8.45 17.69 3.29
C GLN A 242 -9.16 17.69 1.92
N SER A 243 -9.33 18.88 1.33
CA SER A 243 -9.87 19.01 -0.02
C SER A 243 -8.97 18.35 -1.07
N LEU A 244 -7.66 18.54 -0.96
CA LEU A 244 -6.69 17.94 -1.89
C LEU A 244 -6.69 16.40 -1.79
N TRP A 245 -6.90 15.85 -0.60
CA TRP A 245 -6.91 14.40 -0.37
C TRP A 245 -8.16 13.71 -0.91
N PHE A 246 -9.33 14.32 -0.70
CA PHE A 246 -10.59 13.63 -0.97
C PHE A 246 -11.52 14.39 -1.89
N LEU A 247 -11.69 15.70 -1.69
CA LEU A 247 -12.68 16.47 -2.43
C LEU A 247 -12.29 16.59 -3.91
N VAL A 248 -11.09 17.08 -4.20
CA VAL A 248 -10.61 17.32 -5.57
C VAL A 248 -10.51 16.00 -6.35
N PRO A 249 -9.89 14.92 -5.83
CA PRO A 249 -9.83 13.66 -6.57
C PRO A 249 -11.21 13.03 -6.78
N SER A 250 -12.09 13.07 -5.77
CA SER A 250 -13.45 12.53 -5.90
C SER A 250 -14.28 13.28 -6.94
N MET A 251 -14.18 14.61 -6.96
CA MET A 251 -14.90 15.43 -7.94
C MET A 251 -14.32 15.29 -9.34
N ALA A 252 -13.00 15.21 -9.48
CA ALA A 252 -12.36 14.96 -10.77
C ALA A 252 -12.84 13.64 -11.37
N GLY A 253 -12.85 12.56 -10.57
CA GLY A 253 -13.37 11.25 -11.02
C GLY A 253 -14.87 11.26 -11.33
N ALA A 254 -15.68 11.98 -10.54
CA ALA A 254 -17.11 12.09 -10.78
C ALA A 254 -17.44 12.87 -12.07
N LEU A 255 -16.70 13.94 -12.38
CA LEU A 255 -16.99 14.82 -13.52
C LEU A 255 -16.44 14.29 -14.85
N SER A 256 -15.33 13.56 -14.84
CA SER A 256 -14.73 13.01 -16.07
C SER A 256 -15.49 11.79 -16.62
N ALA A 257 -16.48 11.25 -15.88
CA ALA A 257 -17.12 9.94 -16.10
C ALA A 257 -16.14 8.76 -16.26
N ARG A 258 -14.85 9.04 -16.05
CA ARG A 258 -13.74 8.13 -15.99
C ARG A 258 -13.21 8.30 -14.57
N TYR A 259 -13.65 7.46 -13.65
CA TYR A 259 -13.09 7.38 -12.30
C TYR A 259 -11.61 6.94 -12.28
N LEU A 260 -10.87 7.21 -13.37
CA LEU A 260 -9.45 7.09 -13.58
C LEU A 260 -8.79 8.35 -13.04
N LEU A 261 -8.32 8.29 -11.81
CA LEU A 261 -7.32 9.24 -11.33
C LEU A 261 -5.93 8.68 -11.74
N PRO A 262 -5.13 9.40 -12.53
CA PRO A 262 -3.75 9.03 -12.85
C PRO A 262 -2.95 8.75 -11.57
N PRO A 263 -1.90 7.92 -11.63
CA PRO A 263 -1.58 6.86 -10.66
C PRO A 263 -1.85 7.26 -9.21
N LEU A 264 -3.08 6.97 -8.79
CA LEU A 264 -3.60 7.01 -7.41
C LEU A 264 -2.75 6.37 -6.32
N PRO A 265 -1.92 5.33 -6.56
CA PRO A 265 -1.09 4.77 -5.50
C PRO A 265 -0.27 5.85 -4.80
N PHE A 266 0.17 6.86 -5.56
CA PHE A 266 0.91 7.99 -5.01
C PHE A 266 0.05 8.91 -4.14
N ALA A 267 -1.21 9.16 -4.50
CA ALA A 267 -2.12 9.93 -3.65
C ALA A 267 -2.34 9.22 -2.32
N VAL A 268 -2.57 7.90 -2.30
CA VAL A 268 -2.74 7.14 -1.05
C VAL A 268 -1.46 7.13 -0.21
N VAL A 269 -0.31 6.87 -0.85
CA VAL A 269 1.01 6.89 -0.19
C VAL A 269 1.29 8.26 0.42
N ILE A 270 1.04 9.33 -0.32
CA ILE A 270 1.17 10.71 0.16
C ILE A 270 0.24 10.97 1.33
N ILE A 271 -1.06 10.65 1.18
CA ILE A 271 -2.07 10.93 2.19
C ILE A 271 -1.66 10.20 3.48
N SER A 272 -1.30 8.92 3.37
CA SER A 272 -0.81 8.11 4.49
C SER A 272 0.48 8.68 5.08
N THR A 273 1.40 9.17 4.26
CA THR A 273 2.67 9.78 4.70
C THR A 273 2.41 11.07 5.47
N ALA A 274 1.64 11.99 4.91
CA ALA A 274 1.31 13.26 5.53
C ALA A 274 0.52 13.05 6.83
N HIS A 275 -0.45 12.14 6.83
CA HIS A 275 -1.17 11.71 8.02
C HIS A 275 -0.23 11.16 9.11
N SER A 276 0.71 10.29 8.73
CA SER A 276 1.71 9.69 9.64
C SER A 276 2.64 10.75 10.23
N ILE A 277 3.12 11.70 9.42
CA ILE A 277 3.99 12.80 9.89
C ILE A 277 3.23 13.71 10.86
N GLN A 278 1.98 14.07 10.55
CA GLN A 278 1.15 14.86 11.46
C GLN A 278 0.94 14.16 12.80
N TYR A 279 0.70 12.85 12.78
CA TYR A 279 0.56 12.07 14.00
C TYR A 279 1.86 12.01 14.80
N LEU A 280 2.98 11.73 14.13
CA LEU A 280 4.31 11.72 14.76
C LEU A 280 4.67 13.09 15.35
N TRP A 281 4.27 14.18 14.70
CA TRP A 281 4.42 15.54 15.23
C TRP A 281 3.66 15.72 16.56
N VAL A 282 2.38 15.32 16.64
CA VAL A 282 1.62 15.40 17.91
C VAL A 282 2.18 14.46 18.98
N THR A 283 2.48 13.22 18.62
CA THR A 283 2.89 12.19 19.58
C THR A 283 4.30 12.39 20.12
N SER A 284 5.24 12.84 19.30
CA SER A 284 6.58 13.20 19.76
C SER A 284 6.54 14.40 20.72
N TYR A 285 5.63 15.36 20.50
CA TYR A 285 5.44 16.49 21.42
C TYR A 285 4.91 15.99 22.77
N TYR A 286 3.88 15.16 22.74
CA TYR A 286 3.31 14.54 23.94
C TYR A 286 4.34 13.70 24.70
N ALA A 287 5.17 12.92 23.99
CA ALA A 287 6.23 12.12 24.58
C ALA A 287 7.31 12.99 25.26
N GLY A 288 7.61 14.15 24.68
CA GLY A 288 8.53 15.13 25.26
C GLY A 288 8.04 15.78 26.55
N LEU A 289 6.72 15.86 26.76
CA LEU A 289 6.11 16.44 27.98
C LEU A 289 5.90 15.44 29.11
N SER A 290 5.70 14.16 28.79
CA SER A 290 5.26 13.12 29.74
C SER A 290 6.40 12.36 30.41
N ARG A 291 7.65 12.51 29.92
CA ARG A 291 8.84 11.83 30.47
C ARG A 291 9.98 12.80 30.71
N SER A 292 10.77 12.52 31.75
CA SER A 292 12.11 13.09 31.95
C SER A 292 12.89 13.04 30.63
N ALA A 293 12.93 14.18 29.93
CA ALA A 293 13.77 14.51 28.78
C ALA A 293 14.07 13.38 27.77
N ALA A 294 13.09 12.56 27.39
CA ALA A 294 13.27 11.69 26.23
C ALA A 294 13.34 12.60 24.99
N ARG A 295 14.55 12.78 24.45
CA ARG A 295 14.76 13.52 23.20
C ARG A 295 13.89 12.87 22.10
N VAL A 296 13.38 13.67 21.17
CA VAL A 296 12.54 13.20 20.05
C VAL A 296 13.18 12.03 19.28
N PRO A 297 14.50 11.99 18.98
CA PRO A 297 15.07 10.91 18.18
C PRO A 297 15.00 9.51 18.83
N PRO A 298 15.35 9.30 20.12
CA PRO A 298 15.10 8.03 20.82
C PRO A 298 13.65 7.55 20.76
N PHE A 299 12.68 8.48 20.89
CA PHE A 299 11.26 8.14 20.77
C PHE A 299 10.94 7.62 19.36
N LEU A 300 11.37 8.33 18.32
CA LEU A 300 11.14 7.93 16.93
C LEU A 300 11.82 6.60 16.59
N GLY A 301 13.04 6.36 17.07
CA GLY A 301 13.72 5.07 16.89
C GLY A 301 12.98 3.91 17.56
N LYS A 302 12.43 4.14 18.76
CA LYS A 302 11.59 3.15 19.44
C LYS A 302 10.28 2.90 18.67
N CYS A 303 9.67 3.95 18.15
CA CYS A 303 8.49 3.85 17.29
C CYS A 303 8.79 3.03 16.03
N LEU A 304 9.90 3.32 15.35
CA LEU A 304 10.32 2.58 14.14
C LEU A 304 10.46 1.08 14.42
N LEU A 305 11.12 0.70 15.52
CA LEU A 305 11.27 -0.72 15.89
C LEU A 305 9.92 -1.36 16.25
N ALA A 306 9.09 -0.67 17.03
CA ALA A 306 7.76 -1.16 17.41
C ALA A 306 6.84 -1.36 16.19
N GLY A 307 6.85 -0.41 15.25
CA GLY A 307 6.10 -0.51 14.01
C GLY A 307 6.64 -1.60 13.08
N SER A 308 7.97 -1.74 13.00
CA SER A 308 8.60 -2.78 12.19
C SER A 308 8.22 -4.19 12.65
N ALA A 309 8.02 -4.38 13.96
CA ALA A 309 7.57 -5.66 14.53
C ALA A 309 6.19 -6.11 14.01
N ILE A 310 5.33 -5.19 13.55
CA ILE A 310 4.01 -5.52 12.97
C ILE A 310 4.15 -6.35 11.70
N SER A 311 5.26 -6.20 10.97
CA SER A 311 5.51 -6.95 9.74
C SER A 311 5.95 -8.40 9.99
N VAL A 312 6.33 -8.76 11.22
CA VAL A 312 6.87 -10.09 11.54
C VAL A 312 5.81 -11.20 11.50
N PRO A 313 4.59 -11.04 12.05
CA PRO A 313 3.53 -12.03 11.88
C PRO A 313 3.24 -12.35 10.40
N ALA A 314 3.27 -11.36 9.51
CA ALA A 314 3.12 -11.62 8.08
C ALA A 314 4.23 -12.55 7.56
N LEU A 315 5.48 -12.45 8.05
CA LEU A 315 6.57 -13.37 7.68
C LEU A 315 6.28 -14.83 8.08
N LEU A 316 5.50 -15.07 9.15
CA LEU A 316 5.15 -16.44 9.57
C LEU A 316 4.20 -17.14 8.59
N PHE A 317 3.40 -16.38 7.84
CA PHE A 317 2.48 -16.94 6.84
C PHE A 317 3.10 -17.07 5.45
N VAL A 318 4.30 -16.54 5.27
CA VAL A 318 4.82 -16.21 3.95
C VAL A 318 5.68 -17.30 3.28
N PRO A 319 6.00 -18.49 3.84
CA PRO A 319 6.34 -19.64 3.00
C PRO A 319 5.16 -20.63 2.88
N GLY A 320 3.92 -20.20 3.13
CA GLY A 320 2.80 -21.13 3.16
C GLY A 320 2.90 -22.15 4.29
N LEU A 321 3.66 -21.85 5.36
CA LEU A 321 3.81 -22.70 6.57
C LEU A 321 2.47 -23.18 7.15
N PHE A 322 1.41 -22.40 6.94
CA PHE A 322 0.06 -22.71 7.37
C PHE A 322 -0.92 -22.98 6.22
N GLY A 323 -0.49 -23.05 4.95
CA GLY A 323 -1.29 -23.59 3.84
C GLY A 323 -2.33 -22.68 3.16
N GLY A 324 -2.13 -21.36 3.08
CA GLY A 324 -3.10 -20.44 2.47
C GLY A 324 -3.31 -20.60 0.95
N SER A 325 -4.54 -20.34 0.47
CA SER A 325 -4.92 -20.38 -0.95
C SER A 325 -4.56 -19.12 -1.74
N VAL A 326 -4.13 -18.08 -1.04
CA VAL A 326 -3.79 -16.77 -1.60
C VAL A 326 -2.31 -16.73 -1.96
N PRO A 327 -1.95 -16.45 -3.23
CA PRO A 327 -0.55 -16.30 -3.63
C PRO A 327 0.15 -15.23 -2.79
N ASN A 328 1.40 -15.52 -2.38
CA ASN A 328 2.26 -14.64 -1.59
C ASN A 328 2.45 -13.23 -2.18
N SER A 329 2.29 -13.10 -3.50
CA SER A 329 2.88 -12.02 -4.28
C SER A 329 2.20 -10.66 -4.20
N ALA A 330 0.93 -10.59 -3.78
CA ALA A 330 0.21 -9.32 -3.61
C ALA A 330 -0.98 -9.44 -2.66
N GLY A 331 -1.70 -10.56 -2.70
CA GLY A 331 -2.90 -10.76 -1.87
C GLY A 331 -2.60 -10.70 -0.37
N ILE A 332 -1.58 -11.44 0.10
CA ILE A 332 -1.21 -11.44 1.54
C ILE A 332 -0.78 -10.06 2.00
N PHE A 333 -0.03 -9.31 1.18
CA PHE A 333 0.39 -7.95 1.52
C PHE A 333 -0.81 -7.02 1.67
N VAL A 334 -1.71 -7.00 0.69
CA VAL A 334 -2.93 -6.17 0.70
C VAL A 334 -3.82 -6.52 1.90
N LEU A 335 -4.00 -7.81 2.20
CA LEU A 335 -4.80 -8.27 3.33
C LEU A 335 -4.16 -7.90 4.68
N SER A 336 -2.85 -8.13 4.81
CA SER A 336 -2.08 -7.75 6.00
C SER A 336 -2.17 -6.24 6.23
N PHE A 337 -1.96 -5.46 5.18
CA PHE A 337 -2.06 -4.00 5.21
C PHE A 337 -3.45 -3.56 5.64
N SER A 338 -4.51 -4.14 5.07
CA SER A 338 -5.90 -3.82 5.40
C SER A 338 -6.19 -4.03 6.88
N ILE A 339 -5.79 -5.18 7.44
CA ILE A 339 -6.06 -5.51 8.84
C ILE A 339 -5.24 -4.68 9.82
N VAL A 340 -3.96 -4.46 9.50
CA VAL A 340 -3.10 -3.58 10.30
C VAL A 340 -3.70 -2.17 10.37
N ASN A 341 -4.18 -1.65 9.23
CA ASN A 341 -4.84 -0.34 9.19
C ASN A 341 -6.17 -0.34 9.96
N ILE A 342 -7.03 -1.35 9.81
CA ILE A 342 -8.30 -1.42 10.56
C ILE A 342 -8.02 -1.43 12.07
N HIS A 343 -7.09 -2.27 12.52
CA HIS A 343 -6.70 -2.33 13.93
C HIS A 343 -6.16 -0.98 14.41
N HIS A 344 -5.29 -0.35 13.61
CA HIS A 344 -4.74 0.96 13.90
C HIS A 344 -5.82 2.04 13.99
N PHE A 345 -6.77 2.10 13.06
CA PHE A 345 -7.88 3.07 13.08
C PHE A 345 -8.74 2.95 14.34
N ILE A 346 -8.98 1.70 14.79
CA ILE A 346 -9.72 1.41 16.02
C ILE A 346 -8.94 1.90 17.25
N LEU A 347 -7.64 1.58 17.34
CA LEU A 347 -6.81 2.01 18.47
C LEU A 347 -6.69 3.53 18.53
N ASP A 348 -6.39 4.18 17.41
CA ASP A 348 -6.26 5.64 17.34
C ASP A 348 -7.55 6.36 17.71
N GLY A 349 -8.69 5.85 17.21
CA GLY A 349 -10.01 6.35 17.59
C GLY A 349 -10.31 6.19 19.07
N ALA A 350 -9.69 5.22 19.76
CA ALA A 350 -9.83 5.01 21.20
C ALA A 350 -8.93 5.94 22.03
N ILE A 351 -7.66 6.11 21.64
CA ILE A 351 -6.65 6.80 22.48
C ILE A 351 -6.67 8.33 22.37
N TRP A 352 -7.08 8.93 21.24
CA TRP A 352 -6.97 10.37 21.00
C TRP A 352 -8.20 11.21 21.38
N LYS A 353 -9.10 10.65 22.18
CA LYS A 353 -10.32 11.39 22.55
C LYS A 353 -9.95 12.53 23.50
N LEU A 354 -10.09 13.79 23.06
CA LEU A 354 -9.89 15.00 23.88
C LEU A 354 -10.79 15.10 25.13
N ARG A 355 -11.78 14.20 25.28
CA ARG A 355 -12.54 14.04 26.53
C ARG A 355 -11.72 13.37 27.63
N ASP A 356 -10.63 12.70 27.27
CA ASP A 356 -9.64 12.21 28.21
C ASP A 356 -8.87 13.39 28.80
N GLY A 357 -9.05 13.62 30.09
CA GLY A 357 -8.42 14.72 30.81
C GLY A 357 -6.90 14.72 30.73
N ARG A 358 -6.26 13.54 30.61
CA ARG A 358 -4.80 13.39 30.49
C ARG A 358 -4.30 13.98 29.18
N VAL A 359 -4.90 13.54 28.07
CA VAL A 359 -4.60 14.01 26.71
C VAL A 359 -4.91 15.50 26.59
N ALA A 360 -6.07 15.94 27.10
CA ALA A 360 -6.46 17.34 27.06
C ALA A 360 -5.50 18.25 27.85
N ARG A 361 -5.05 17.83 29.05
CA ARG A 361 -4.10 18.62 29.86
C ARG A 361 -2.76 18.77 29.16
N ALA A 362 -2.20 17.68 28.62
CA ALA A 362 -0.92 17.74 27.93
C ALA A 362 -1.00 18.59 26.65
N LEU A 363 -2.01 18.35 25.80
CA LEU A 363 -2.10 19.01 24.49
C LEU A 363 -2.68 20.42 24.52
N LEU A 364 -3.41 20.82 25.58
CA LEU A 364 -4.03 22.15 25.64
C LEU A 364 -3.38 23.06 26.69
N ARG A 365 -2.87 22.51 27.79
CA ARG A 365 -2.34 23.30 28.92
C ARG A 365 -0.82 23.19 29.07
N ALA A 366 -0.16 22.31 28.32
CA ALA A 366 1.28 22.05 28.39
C ALA A 366 1.80 21.84 29.82
N GLN A 367 0.96 21.28 30.71
CA GLN A 367 1.40 20.94 32.06
C GLN A 367 2.06 19.56 32.02
N PRO A 368 3.33 19.43 32.47
CA PRO A 368 3.91 18.12 32.68
C PRO A 368 3.02 17.36 33.67
N GLU A 369 2.74 16.10 33.36
CA GLU A 369 2.09 15.25 34.34
C GLU A 369 2.98 15.21 35.58
N THR A 370 2.44 15.56 36.74
CA THR A 370 3.05 15.15 38.00
C THR A 370 3.17 13.63 37.93
N PRO A 371 4.39 13.07 37.90
CA PRO A 371 4.55 11.62 37.83
C PRO A 371 3.80 11.04 39.03
N ASP A 372 2.83 10.18 38.73
CA ASP A 372 2.10 9.46 39.77
C ASP A 372 3.14 8.70 40.58
N THR A 373 3.33 9.08 41.84
CA THR A 373 4.36 8.53 42.74
C THR A 373 4.01 7.12 43.22
N GLY A 374 3.02 6.49 42.59
CA GLY A 374 2.75 5.08 42.73
C GLY A 374 4.03 4.26 42.52
N PRO A 375 4.20 3.15 43.27
CA PRO A 375 5.41 2.35 43.20
C PRO A 375 5.67 1.92 41.76
N VAL A 376 6.81 2.35 41.21
CA VAL A 376 7.32 1.86 39.92
C VAL A 376 7.60 0.38 40.11
N LEU A 377 6.63 -0.45 39.75
CA LEU A 377 6.80 -1.90 39.75
C LEU A 377 7.88 -2.23 38.73
N GLU A 378 9.08 -2.55 39.23
CA GLU A 378 10.18 -3.07 38.43
C GLU A 378 9.64 -4.14 37.46
N PRO A 379 9.94 -4.03 36.15
CA PRO A 379 9.45 -5.00 35.19
C PRO A 379 10.00 -6.38 35.55
N ARG A 380 9.10 -7.25 36.03
CA ARG A 380 9.37 -8.61 36.54
C ARG A 380 10.11 -9.53 35.55
N ARG A 381 10.29 -9.12 34.29
CA ARG A 381 10.90 -9.89 33.21
C ARG A 381 11.80 -9.00 32.35
N ARG A 382 13.00 -8.70 32.86
CA ARG A 382 14.01 -7.85 32.16
C ARG A 382 14.41 -8.39 30.78
N TRP A 383 14.27 -9.70 30.54
CA TRP A 383 14.59 -10.35 29.26
C TRP A 383 13.59 -10.08 28.12
N LEU A 384 12.35 -9.68 28.42
CA LEU A 384 11.33 -9.44 27.38
C LEU A 384 11.67 -8.24 26.51
N ARG A 385 12.29 -7.21 27.11
CA ARG A 385 12.66 -5.98 26.39
C ARG A 385 13.64 -6.23 25.24
N PRO A 386 14.80 -6.90 25.44
CA PRO A 386 15.70 -7.19 24.33
C PRO A 386 15.07 -8.12 23.28
N VAL A 387 14.20 -9.06 23.67
CA VAL A 387 13.47 -9.90 22.70
C VAL A 387 12.55 -9.08 21.81
N LEU A 388 11.73 -8.19 22.39
CA LEU A 388 10.83 -7.33 21.61
C LEU A 388 11.59 -6.37 20.68
N LEU A 389 12.73 -5.83 21.13
CA LEU A 389 13.61 -5.02 20.30
C LEU A 389 14.24 -5.85 19.16
N GLY A 390 14.61 -7.10 19.44
CA GLY A 390 15.10 -8.05 18.44
C GLY A 390 14.07 -8.34 17.35
N ILE A 391 12.80 -8.57 17.73
CA ILE A 391 11.69 -8.74 16.77
C ILE A 391 11.54 -7.49 15.89
N GLY A 392 11.58 -6.30 16.50
CA GLY A 392 11.55 -5.04 15.76
C GLY A 392 12.71 -4.88 14.79
N ALA A 393 13.92 -5.27 15.20
CA ALA A 393 15.12 -5.23 14.36
C ALA A 393 15.02 -6.21 13.17
N VAL A 394 14.54 -7.44 13.40
CA VAL A 394 14.29 -8.41 12.32
C VAL A 394 13.29 -7.87 11.31
N GLY A 395 12.16 -7.32 11.78
CA GLY A 395 11.18 -6.68 10.90
C GLY A 395 11.78 -5.51 10.12
N PHE A 396 12.60 -4.68 10.76
CA PHE A 396 13.27 -3.54 10.11
C PHE A 396 14.24 -4.01 9.02
N THR A 397 15.10 -4.98 9.32
CA THR A 397 16.03 -5.57 8.34
C THR A 397 15.30 -6.22 7.18
N ALA A 398 14.18 -6.91 7.41
CA ALA A 398 13.36 -7.48 6.35
C ALA A 398 12.80 -6.40 5.40
N ASN A 399 12.38 -5.25 5.93
CA ASN A 399 11.93 -4.14 5.09
C ASN A 399 13.07 -3.50 4.30
N LEU A 400 14.26 -3.35 4.91
CA LEU A 400 15.46 -2.88 4.19
C LEU A 400 15.89 -3.85 3.08
N ALA A 401 15.76 -5.16 3.28
CA ALA A 401 16.09 -6.15 2.26
C ALA A 401 15.18 -6.03 1.02
N VAL A 402 13.87 -5.79 1.22
CA VAL A 402 12.92 -5.53 0.12
C VAL A 402 13.27 -4.24 -0.62
N MET A 403 13.58 -3.16 0.10
CA MET A 403 14.05 -1.92 -0.52
C MET A 403 15.35 -2.13 -1.32
N GLY A 404 16.30 -2.89 -0.76
CA GLY A 404 17.54 -3.26 -1.41
C GLY A 404 17.28 -3.95 -2.75
N PHE A 405 16.41 -4.96 -2.78
CA PHE A 405 16.02 -5.63 -4.01
C PHE A 405 15.44 -4.66 -5.05
N MET A 406 14.51 -3.78 -4.65
CA MET A 406 13.90 -2.81 -5.57
C MET A 406 14.90 -1.80 -6.14
N SER A 407 15.93 -1.44 -5.36
CA SER A 407 17.03 -0.58 -5.84
C SER A 407 18.01 -1.30 -6.78
N GLN A 408 17.94 -2.64 -6.84
CA GLN A 408 18.85 -3.49 -7.60
C GLN A 408 18.28 -3.95 -8.95
N SER A 409 17.12 -3.44 -9.38
CA SER A 409 16.50 -3.79 -10.68
C SER A 409 17.35 -3.42 -11.91
N GLY A 410 18.48 -2.74 -11.73
CA GLY A 410 19.51 -2.48 -12.75
C GLY A 410 20.86 -3.16 -12.50
N LEU A 411 20.96 -4.12 -11.58
CA LEU A 411 22.19 -4.89 -11.33
C LEU A 411 22.38 -6.05 -12.33
N GLU A 412 23.61 -6.58 -12.33
CA GLU A 412 23.99 -7.85 -12.98
C GLU A 412 22.98 -8.98 -12.67
N ALA A 413 22.59 -9.73 -13.70
CA ALA A 413 21.50 -10.70 -13.65
C ALA A 413 21.66 -11.77 -12.53
N THR A 414 22.91 -12.15 -12.22
CA THR A 414 23.26 -13.12 -11.18
C THR A 414 22.99 -12.59 -9.76
N ALA A 415 23.25 -11.30 -9.52
CA ALA A 415 22.96 -10.63 -8.26
C ALA A 415 21.44 -10.53 -8.06
N LEU A 416 20.70 -10.14 -9.11
CA LEU A 416 19.24 -10.09 -9.09
C LEU A 416 18.66 -11.47 -8.76
N HIS A 417 19.12 -12.55 -9.41
CA HIS A 417 18.69 -13.92 -9.12
C HIS A 417 18.95 -14.35 -7.68
N THR A 418 20.14 -14.04 -7.16
CA THR A 418 20.50 -14.35 -5.77
C THR A 418 19.58 -13.63 -4.79
N THR A 419 19.27 -12.36 -5.04
CA THR A 419 18.38 -11.59 -4.18
C THR A 419 16.93 -12.11 -4.30
N THR A 420 16.44 -12.43 -5.50
CA THR A 420 15.11 -13.04 -5.68
C THR A 420 14.99 -14.37 -4.94
N LYS A 421 16.02 -15.24 -5.00
CA LYS A 421 16.06 -16.49 -4.21
C LYS A 421 16.03 -16.25 -2.70
N ARG A 422 16.74 -15.24 -2.20
CA ARG A 422 16.70 -14.86 -0.77
C ARG A 422 15.32 -14.35 -0.37
N LEU A 423 14.68 -13.56 -1.22
CA LEU A 423 13.30 -13.11 -1.00
C LEU A 423 12.33 -14.29 -1.04
N ALA A 424 12.50 -15.24 -1.95
CA ALA A 424 11.69 -16.46 -2.01
C ALA A 424 11.84 -17.34 -0.76
N TRP A 425 13.04 -17.41 -0.19
CA TRP A 425 13.24 -18.07 1.11
C TRP A 425 12.50 -17.36 2.25
N LEU A 426 12.41 -16.03 2.19
CA LEU A 426 11.55 -15.22 3.07
C LEU A 426 10.09 -15.19 2.62
N GLY A 427 9.76 -15.88 1.51
CA GLY A 427 8.51 -15.88 0.76
C GLY A 427 8.00 -14.53 0.25
N ARG A 428 8.86 -13.52 0.23
CA ARG A 428 8.56 -12.17 -0.28
C ARG A 428 8.81 -12.03 -1.79
N ASP A 429 8.92 -13.14 -2.51
CA ASP A 429 9.02 -13.15 -3.96
C ASP A 429 7.65 -12.98 -4.63
N THR A 430 7.68 -12.57 -5.90
CA THR A 430 6.47 -12.47 -6.72
C THR A 430 6.72 -13.05 -8.12
N PRO A 431 5.68 -13.55 -8.81
CA PRO A 431 5.77 -13.91 -10.23
C PRO A 431 6.40 -12.81 -11.09
N GLN A 432 6.05 -11.53 -10.83
CA GLN A 432 6.67 -10.38 -11.51
C GLN A 432 8.16 -10.23 -11.19
N MET A 433 8.60 -10.41 -9.93
CA MET A 433 10.03 -10.40 -9.59
C MET A 433 10.78 -11.50 -10.34
N TRP A 434 10.21 -12.69 -10.42
CA TRP A 434 10.76 -13.81 -11.18
C TRP A 434 10.75 -13.55 -12.69
N THR A 435 9.72 -12.88 -13.22
CA THR A 435 9.65 -12.46 -14.63
C THR A 435 10.78 -11.50 -14.97
N MET A 436 10.99 -10.47 -14.14
CA MET A 436 12.09 -9.52 -14.30
C MET A 436 13.44 -10.22 -14.20
N THR A 437 13.60 -11.11 -13.21
CA THR A 437 14.83 -11.89 -13.01
C THR A 437 15.12 -12.78 -14.21
N ALA A 438 14.11 -13.50 -14.71
CA ALA A 438 14.24 -14.42 -15.83
C ALA A 438 14.61 -13.69 -17.12
N ALA A 439 13.97 -12.55 -17.40
CA ALA A 439 14.29 -11.72 -18.56
C ALA A 439 15.74 -11.20 -18.52
N GLN A 440 16.23 -10.78 -17.36
CA GLN A 440 17.62 -10.34 -17.20
C GLN A 440 18.62 -11.49 -17.35
N LEU A 441 18.31 -12.67 -16.80
CA LEU A 441 19.14 -13.86 -16.95
C LEU A 441 19.19 -14.35 -18.40
N GLU A 442 18.06 -14.32 -19.11
CA GLU A 442 17.97 -14.65 -20.54
C GLU A 442 18.83 -13.70 -21.37
N GLN A 443 18.74 -12.39 -21.13
CA GLN A 443 19.56 -11.38 -21.82
C GLN A 443 21.05 -11.53 -21.53
N ALA A 444 21.41 -11.93 -20.31
CA ALA A 444 22.80 -12.20 -19.91
C ALA A 444 23.33 -13.56 -20.41
N GLY A 445 22.50 -14.38 -21.08
CA GLY A 445 22.89 -15.71 -21.57
C GLY A 445 22.96 -16.79 -20.50
N HIS A 446 22.44 -16.54 -19.30
CA HIS A 446 22.36 -17.53 -18.21
C HIS A 446 21.12 -18.42 -18.36
N VAL A 447 21.08 -19.19 -19.46
CA VAL A 447 19.89 -19.95 -19.91
C VAL A 447 19.28 -20.83 -18.83
N ASP A 448 20.09 -21.62 -18.10
CA ASP A 448 19.57 -22.54 -17.08
C ASP A 448 18.91 -21.81 -15.92
N ALA A 449 19.54 -20.75 -15.44
CA ALA A 449 18.97 -19.91 -14.38
C ALA A 449 17.72 -19.16 -14.88
N ALA A 450 17.69 -18.77 -16.16
CA ALA A 450 16.52 -18.16 -16.78
C ALA A 450 15.34 -19.14 -16.86
N ILE A 451 15.58 -20.41 -17.21
CA ILE A 451 14.55 -21.47 -17.19
C ILE A 451 13.96 -21.63 -15.79
N ASP A 452 14.81 -21.76 -14.76
CA ASP A 452 14.36 -21.86 -13.36
C ASP A 452 13.53 -20.65 -12.92
N ALA A 453 13.96 -19.45 -13.30
CA ALA A 453 13.27 -18.21 -12.97
C ALA A 453 11.94 -18.07 -13.74
N TRP A 454 11.90 -18.41 -15.03
CA TRP A 454 10.67 -18.43 -15.82
C TRP A 454 9.67 -19.46 -15.27
N ARG A 455 10.13 -20.64 -14.85
CA ARG A 455 9.30 -21.64 -14.18
C ARG A 455 8.71 -21.11 -12.86
N SER A 456 9.54 -20.43 -12.06
CA SER A 456 9.10 -19.78 -10.81
C SER A 456 8.11 -18.63 -11.07
N SER A 457 8.20 -17.97 -12.23
CA SER A 457 7.30 -16.88 -12.62
C SER A 457 5.88 -17.31 -13.01
N LEU A 458 5.64 -18.62 -13.19
CA LEU A 458 4.30 -19.12 -13.54
C LEU A 458 3.33 -19.09 -12.34
N GLY A 459 3.85 -19.25 -11.12
CA GLY A 459 3.05 -19.30 -9.90
C GLY A 459 2.12 -20.53 -9.80
N PRO A 460 1.30 -20.64 -8.74
CA PRO A 460 0.43 -21.80 -8.48
C PRO A 460 -0.94 -21.74 -9.19
N GLY A 461 -1.14 -20.82 -10.15
CA GLY A 461 -2.42 -20.61 -10.85
C GLY A 461 -2.27 -20.69 -12.37
N ASP A 462 -3.24 -20.11 -13.08
CA ASP A 462 -3.19 -19.97 -14.54
C ASP A 462 -1.96 -19.13 -14.93
N PRO A 463 -0.96 -19.72 -15.63
CA PRO A 463 0.28 -19.02 -15.88
C PRO A 463 0.06 -17.84 -16.83
N PRO A 464 0.77 -16.70 -16.62
CA PRO A 464 0.79 -15.61 -17.57
C PRO A 464 1.23 -16.14 -18.94
N LEU A 465 0.38 -15.93 -19.97
CA LEU A 465 0.58 -16.53 -21.29
C LEU A 465 1.95 -16.16 -21.90
N VAL A 466 2.43 -14.94 -21.66
CA VAL A 466 3.74 -14.49 -22.12
C VAL A 466 4.86 -15.31 -21.47
N ASN A 467 4.78 -15.54 -20.15
CA ASN A 467 5.80 -16.25 -19.38
C ASN A 467 5.82 -17.74 -19.74
N ALA A 468 4.64 -18.37 -19.85
CA ALA A 468 4.50 -19.75 -20.31
C ALA A 468 5.08 -19.95 -21.72
N ASN A 469 4.83 -19.01 -22.62
CA ASN A 469 5.37 -19.04 -23.98
C ASN A 469 6.90 -18.91 -24.00
N ARG A 470 7.46 -17.99 -23.19
CA ARG A 470 8.92 -17.81 -23.06
C ARG A 470 9.60 -19.06 -22.51
N LEU A 471 9.05 -19.64 -21.45
CA LEU A 471 9.57 -20.88 -20.87
C LEU A 471 9.54 -22.03 -21.89
N ALA A 472 8.41 -22.23 -22.58
CA ALA A 472 8.30 -23.27 -23.59
C ALA A 472 9.37 -23.13 -24.69
N TRP A 473 9.62 -21.91 -25.19
CA TRP A 473 10.68 -21.67 -26.18
C TRP A 473 12.08 -21.97 -25.66
N LEU A 474 12.41 -21.61 -24.42
CA LEU A 474 13.71 -21.92 -23.84
C LEU A 474 13.91 -23.43 -23.67
N LEU A 475 12.88 -24.14 -23.21
CA LEU A 475 12.91 -25.60 -23.08
C LEU A 475 13.10 -26.26 -24.46
N ILE A 476 12.37 -25.82 -25.49
CA ILE A 476 12.49 -26.35 -26.86
C ILE A 476 13.89 -26.12 -27.45
N ASN A 477 14.48 -24.95 -27.23
CA ASN A 477 15.75 -24.58 -27.88
C ASN A 477 16.99 -25.04 -27.12
N HIS A 478 16.91 -25.20 -25.80
CA HIS A 478 18.08 -25.44 -24.95
C HIS A 478 18.00 -26.73 -24.13
N ARG A 479 16.83 -27.37 -24.05
CA ARG A 479 16.60 -28.62 -23.28
C ARG A 479 15.82 -29.65 -24.10
N ALA A 480 16.01 -29.63 -25.43
CA ALA A 480 15.37 -30.58 -26.35
C ALA A 480 15.75 -32.05 -26.11
N ASP A 481 16.95 -32.24 -25.56
CA ASP A 481 17.53 -33.54 -25.21
C ASP A 481 16.94 -34.15 -23.93
N ASP A 482 16.26 -33.33 -23.10
CA ASP A 482 15.55 -33.78 -21.92
C ASP A 482 14.06 -34.06 -22.24
N PRO A 483 13.62 -35.33 -22.23
CA PRO A 483 12.23 -35.68 -22.51
C PRO A 483 11.23 -35.03 -21.54
N GLU A 484 11.62 -34.71 -20.31
CA GLU A 484 10.74 -34.06 -19.34
C GLU A 484 10.51 -32.59 -19.69
N SER A 485 11.59 -31.84 -19.94
CA SER A 485 11.53 -30.47 -20.46
C SER A 485 10.70 -30.35 -21.73
N LEU A 486 10.80 -31.33 -22.65
CA LEU A 486 10.01 -31.33 -23.89
C LEU A 486 8.52 -31.63 -23.66
N ARG A 487 8.19 -32.50 -22.69
CA ARG A 487 6.80 -32.71 -22.24
C ARG A 487 6.24 -31.44 -21.62
N GLU A 488 6.99 -30.78 -20.74
CA GLU A 488 6.60 -29.51 -20.10
C GLU A 488 6.36 -28.42 -21.16
N ALA A 489 7.29 -28.25 -22.12
CA ALA A 489 7.15 -27.29 -23.20
C ALA A 489 5.91 -27.54 -24.06
N THR A 490 5.62 -28.81 -24.36
CA THR A 490 4.42 -29.20 -25.11
C THR A 490 3.15 -28.86 -24.31
N ALA A 491 3.12 -29.17 -23.01
CA ALA A 491 1.98 -28.87 -22.15
C ALA A 491 1.71 -27.36 -22.04
N LEU A 492 2.75 -26.55 -21.83
CA LEU A 492 2.65 -25.09 -21.83
C LEU A 492 2.13 -24.57 -23.18
N ALA A 493 2.65 -25.09 -24.29
CA ALA A 493 2.21 -24.68 -25.62
C ALA A 493 0.75 -25.04 -25.91
N THR A 494 0.30 -26.23 -25.46
CA THR A 494 -1.11 -26.62 -25.55
C THR A 494 -1.99 -25.69 -24.72
N TYR A 495 -1.63 -25.43 -23.46
CA TYR A 495 -2.34 -24.48 -22.60
C TYR A 495 -2.48 -23.09 -23.25
N LEU A 496 -1.41 -22.57 -23.88
CA LEU A 496 -1.45 -21.30 -24.61
C LEU A 496 -2.49 -21.31 -25.73
N THR A 497 -2.55 -22.39 -26.51
CA THR A 497 -3.52 -22.49 -27.62
C THR A 497 -4.96 -22.60 -27.14
N GLU A 498 -5.19 -23.23 -26.00
CA GLU A 498 -6.52 -23.33 -25.38
C GLU A 498 -6.99 -21.97 -24.85
N GLN A 499 -6.12 -21.24 -24.15
CA GLN A 499 -6.47 -19.95 -23.52
C GLN A 499 -6.58 -18.78 -24.50
N MET A 500 -5.74 -18.73 -25.54
CA MET A 500 -5.78 -17.62 -26.50
C MET A 500 -6.88 -17.75 -27.55
N GLY A 501 -7.58 -18.88 -27.57
CA GLY A 501 -8.36 -19.30 -28.73
C GLY A 501 -7.47 -19.55 -29.95
N ASN A 502 -8.02 -20.15 -30.98
CA ASN A 502 -7.31 -20.42 -32.24
C ASN A 502 -6.98 -19.15 -33.06
N GLU A 503 -7.05 -17.97 -32.44
CA GLU A 503 -6.93 -16.66 -33.08
C GLU A 503 -5.55 -16.03 -32.94
N ARG A 504 -4.70 -16.55 -32.04
CA ARG A 504 -3.32 -16.06 -31.87
C ARG A 504 -2.32 -17.08 -32.39
N ALA A 505 -1.53 -16.63 -33.36
CA ALA A 505 -0.56 -17.48 -34.03
C ALA A 505 0.64 -17.83 -33.13
N GLU A 506 0.95 -17.03 -32.11
CA GLU A 506 2.11 -17.26 -31.23
C GLU A 506 2.04 -18.62 -30.53
N GLY A 507 0.91 -18.96 -29.89
CA GLY A 507 0.76 -20.25 -29.19
C GLY A 507 0.84 -21.45 -30.14
N LEU A 508 0.23 -21.34 -31.32
CA LEU A 508 0.26 -22.38 -32.35
C LEU A 508 1.67 -22.58 -32.93
N GLN A 509 2.46 -21.52 -33.06
CA GLN A 509 3.86 -21.61 -33.50
C GLN A 509 4.73 -22.33 -32.46
N THR A 510 4.55 -21.98 -31.18
CA THR A 510 5.26 -22.65 -30.07
C THR A 510 4.87 -24.12 -29.98
N LEU A 511 3.58 -24.45 -30.15
CA LEU A 511 3.10 -25.83 -30.15
C LEU A 511 3.66 -26.62 -31.33
N ALA A 512 3.71 -26.01 -32.51
CA ALA A 512 4.32 -26.62 -33.69
C ALA A 512 5.81 -26.91 -33.49
N ALA A 513 6.53 -25.97 -32.87
CA ALA A 513 7.95 -26.16 -32.51
C ALA A 513 8.14 -27.27 -31.48
N ALA A 514 7.32 -27.33 -30.43
CA ALA A 514 7.37 -28.39 -29.44
C ALA A 514 7.13 -29.78 -30.05
N HIS A 515 6.10 -29.91 -30.89
CA HIS A 515 5.83 -31.17 -31.61
C HIS A 515 6.94 -31.53 -32.59
N PHE A 516 7.52 -30.54 -33.27
CA PHE A 516 8.62 -30.77 -34.20
C PHE A 516 9.85 -31.33 -33.47
N THR A 517 10.24 -30.71 -32.37
CA THR A 517 11.37 -31.16 -31.53
C THR A 517 11.11 -32.53 -30.91
N ALA A 518 9.85 -32.85 -30.61
CA ALA A 518 9.44 -34.18 -30.14
C ALA A 518 9.28 -35.23 -31.26
N GLU A 519 9.74 -34.92 -32.48
CA GLU A 519 9.64 -35.78 -33.67
C GLU A 519 8.19 -36.18 -34.04
N ARG A 520 7.19 -35.42 -33.57
CA ARG A 520 5.77 -35.60 -33.89
C ARG A 520 5.40 -34.75 -35.11
N TYR A 521 6.06 -35.05 -36.23
CA TYR A 521 6.02 -34.18 -37.41
C TYR A 521 4.62 -33.91 -37.97
N GLY A 522 3.71 -34.87 -37.90
CA GLY A 522 2.31 -34.68 -38.34
C GLY A 522 1.60 -33.58 -37.55
N LEU A 523 1.69 -33.63 -36.21
CA LEU A 523 1.11 -32.63 -35.32
C LEU A 523 1.81 -31.27 -35.47
N ALA A 524 3.12 -31.26 -35.69
CA ALA A 524 3.87 -30.04 -35.96
C ALA A 524 3.40 -29.32 -37.24
N ILE A 525 3.18 -30.08 -38.32
CA ILE A 525 2.67 -29.54 -39.60
C ILE A 525 1.25 -29.03 -39.44
N GLU A 526 0.40 -29.75 -38.71
CA GLU A 526 -0.98 -29.33 -38.44
C GLU A 526 -1.04 -28.01 -37.66
N ALA A 527 -0.32 -27.92 -36.54
CA ALA A 527 -0.25 -26.72 -35.72
C ALA A 527 0.35 -25.53 -36.49
N ALA A 528 1.42 -25.75 -37.25
CA ALA A 528 2.02 -24.71 -38.12
C ALA A 528 1.08 -24.29 -39.26
N GLY A 529 0.29 -25.22 -39.81
CA GLY A 529 -0.74 -24.92 -40.81
C GLY A 529 -1.84 -24.03 -40.24
N ARG A 530 -2.32 -24.33 -39.04
CA ARG A 530 -3.28 -23.47 -38.31
C ARG A 530 -2.70 -22.09 -38.02
N ALA A 531 -1.45 -22.03 -37.53
CA ALA A 531 -0.76 -20.75 -37.32
C ALA A 531 -0.66 -19.93 -38.61
N PHE A 532 -0.35 -20.57 -39.75
CA PHE A 532 -0.27 -19.92 -41.04
C PHE A 532 -1.61 -19.31 -41.46
N SER A 533 -2.72 -20.04 -41.31
CA SER A 533 -4.06 -19.54 -41.61
C SER A 533 -4.42 -18.31 -40.78
N VAL A 534 -4.09 -18.31 -39.49
CA VAL A 534 -4.30 -17.16 -38.59
C VAL A 534 -3.50 -15.94 -39.03
N VAL A 535 -2.21 -16.13 -39.31
CA VAL A 535 -1.35 -15.01 -39.74
C VAL A 535 -1.74 -14.48 -41.12
N LEU A 536 -2.20 -15.35 -42.02
CA LEU A 536 -2.70 -14.97 -43.34
C LEU A 536 -3.94 -14.09 -43.22
N ALA A 537 -4.89 -14.45 -42.34
CA ALA A 537 -6.08 -13.63 -42.07
C ALA A 537 -5.75 -12.24 -41.51
N ASN A 538 -4.70 -12.16 -40.67
CA ASN A 538 -4.26 -10.89 -40.05
C ASN A 538 -3.42 -9.99 -40.97
N GLY A 539 -3.04 -10.44 -42.17
CA GLY A 539 -2.46 -9.60 -43.21
C GLY A 539 -1.04 -9.04 -42.98
N ASN A 540 -0.25 -9.57 -42.03
CA ASN A 540 1.12 -9.11 -41.80
C ASN A 540 2.14 -9.86 -42.70
N PRO A 541 2.68 -9.24 -43.77
CA PRO A 541 3.45 -9.97 -44.78
C PRO A 541 4.75 -10.61 -44.25
N ARG A 542 5.40 -9.94 -43.28
CA ARG A 542 6.63 -10.46 -42.66
C ARG A 542 6.34 -11.73 -41.86
N ARG A 543 5.30 -11.70 -41.01
CA ARG A 543 4.89 -12.87 -40.24
C ARG A 543 4.39 -14.00 -41.15
N ILE A 544 3.64 -13.70 -42.22
CA ILE A 544 3.19 -14.70 -43.21
C ILE A 544 4.39 -15.45 -43.78
N GLN A 545 5.41 -14.73 -44.23
CA GLN A 545 6.60 -15.35 -44.82
C GLN A 545 7.38 -16.19 -43.81
N GLN A 546 7.50 -15.72 -42.56
CA GLN A 546 8.16 -16.45 -41.48
C GLN A 546 7.48 -17.80 -41.21
N VAL A 547 6.16 -17.79 -40.98
CA VAL A 547 5.40 -19.03 -40.68
C VAL A 547 5.35 -19.96 -41.89
N LYS A 548 5.29 -19.42 -43.11
CA LYS A 548 5.37 -20.20 -44.35
C LYS A 548 6.70 -20.94 -44.46
N ASN A 549 7.82 -20.29 -44.13
CA ASN A 549 9.14 -20.90 -44.15
C ASN A 549 9.26 -22.01 -43.10
N GLN A 550 8.73 -21.78 -41.90
CA GLN A 550 8.69 -22.77 -40.83
C GLN A 550 7.83 -24.00 -41.20
N LEU A 551 6.64 -23.79 -41.78
CA LEU A 551 5.81 -24.89 -42.25
C LEU A 551 6.50 -25.72 -43.34
N ARG A 552 7.23 -25.07 -44.26
CA ARG A 552 8.03 -25.76 -45.29
C ARG A 552 9.16 -26.58 -44.68
N SER A 553 9.87 -26.04 -43.69
CA SER A 553 10.96 -26.78 -43.04
C SER A 553 10.44 -28.03 -42.31
N TYR A 554 9.29 -27.93 -41.64
CA TYR A 554 8.65 -29.07 -40.98
C TYR A 554 8.21 -30.15 -41.97
N ARG A 555 7.61 -29.78 -43.10
CA ARG A 555 7.26 -30.73 -44.17
C ARG A 555 8.47 -31.44 -44.75
N ALA A 556 9.55 -30.70 -45.04
CA ALA A 556 10.77 -31.27 -45.57
C ALA A 556 11.44 -32.26 -44.60
N ALA A 557 11.44 -31.94 -43.29
CA ALA A 557 11.95 -32.84 -42.26
C ALA A 557 11.07 -34.10 -42.11
N ALA A 558 9.74 -33.95 -42.13
CA ALA A 558 8.81 -35.08 -42.08
C ALA A 558 8.98 -36.04 -43.27
N GLN A 559 9.24 -35.50 -44.46
CA GLN A 559 9.57 -36.29 -45.66
C GLN A 559 10.88 -37.06 -45.49
N ARG A 560 11.94 -36.40 -44.98
CA ARG A 560 13.24 -37.06 -44.73
C ARG A 560 13.13 -38.19 -43.70
N ALA A 561 12.28 -38.03 -42.71
CA ALA A 561 12.03 -39.04 -41.67
C ALA A 561 11.02 -40.13 -42.10
N GLY A 562 10.50 -40.09 -43.34
CA GLY A 562 9.60 -41.12 -43.88
C GLY A 562 8.15 -41.03 -43.38
N HIS A 563 7.76 -39.93 -42.73
CA HIS A 563 6.43 -39.77 -42.13
C HIS A 563 5.36 -39.20 -43.08
N VAL A 564 5.73 -38.72 -44.26
CA VAL A 564 4.78 -38.12 -45.22
C VAL A 564 5.07 -38.66 -46.61
N GLN A 565 4.12 -39.39 -47.19
CA GLN A 565 4.15 -39.67 -48.64
C GLN A 565 3.89 -38.37 -49.40
N PRO A 566 4.66 -38.08 -50.48
CA PRO A 566 4.49 -36.85 -51.24
C PRO A 566 3.08 -36.77 -51.82
N ARG A 567 2.30 -35.79 -51.34
CA ARG A 567 1.05 -35.33 -51.95
C ARG A 567 1.06 -33.82 -52.04
#